data_AF-A0A7D5GDM1-F1
#
_entry.id   AF-A0A7D5GDM1-F1
#
_cell.length_a   1.000
_cell.length_b   1.000
_cell.length_c   1.000
_cell.angle_alpha   90.00
_cell.angle_beta   90.00
_cell.angle_gamma   90.00
#
_symmetry.space_group_name_H-M   'P 1'
#
loop_
_entity.id
_entity.type
_entity.pdbx_description
1 polymer ?
#
loop_
_entity_poly.entity_id
_entity_poly.type
_entity_poly.pdbx_seq_one_letter_code
_entity_poly.pdbx_strand_id
1 'polypeptide(L)'
;MSPSRWFEGQLKQIAALVLVSTVLLTADFVGLLSLVTGNAVNVGIRFPVYVLVMAVAFVVTIVGLARYDADGRTVLSAATGVAILALVVGMLAGEGIVYAYRAPEAVLNSILFYFIAAGLIATGLSFWTVNYWRDFTRAATADEADV
;
A
#
# COMPACT_ATOMS: atom_id res chain seq x y z
N MET A 1 17.78 27.29 13.14
CA MET A 1 16.83 26.78 12.13
C MET A 1 15.43 26.95 12.71
N SER A 2 14.52 27.72 12.09
CA SER A 2 13.25 28.09 12.73
C SER A 2 12.26 26.91 12.76
N PRO A 3 11.50 26.72 13.86
CA PRO A 3 10.54 25.62 14.00
C PRO A 3 9.55 25.48 12.83
N SER A 4 9.15 26.60 12.21
CA SER A 4 8.22 26.62 11.08
C SER A 4 8.68 25.83 9.84
N ARG A 5 9.99 25.84 9.54
CA ARG A 5 10.53 25.13 8.35
C ARG A 5 10.53 23.61 8.51
N TRP A 6 10.66 23.11 9.74
CA TRP A 6 10.58 21.68 10.03
C TRP A 6 9.14 21.16 9.89
N PHE A 7 8.16 21.91 10.40
CA PHE A 7 6.74 21.58 10.24
C PHE A 7 6.28 21.62 8.78
N GLU A 8 6.68 22.62 7.99
CA GLU A 8 6.35 22.67 6.56
C GLU A 8 6.94 21.49 5.77
N GLY A 9 8.18 21.10 6.09
CA GLY A 9 8.83 19.95 5.46
C GLY A 9 8.11 18.64 5.75
N GLN A 10 7.76 18.41 7.02
CA GLN A 10 7.01 17.22 7.43
C GLN A 10 5.59 17.20 6.84
N LEU A 11 4.88 18.32 6.84
CA LEU A 11 3.55 18.42 6.23
C LEU A 11 3.58 18.09 4.75
N LYS A 12 4.58 18.58 4.01
CA LYS A 12 4.75 18.25 2.58
C LYS A 12 5.02 16.77 2.36
N GLN A 13 5.86 16.15 3.19
CA GLN A 13 6.13 14.70 3.10
C GLN A 13 4.89 13.87 3.41
N ILE A 14 4.15 14.21 4.47
CA ILE A 14 2.91 13.52 4.84
C ILE A 14 1.86 13.68 3.74
N ALA A 15 1.65 14.90 3.23
CA ALA A 15 0.71 15.15 2.15
C ALA A 15 1.08 14.40 0.87
N ALA A 16 2.37 14.38 0.50
CA ALA A 16 2.86 13.63 -0.64
C ALA A 16 2.64 12.12 -0.46
N LEU A 17 2.94 11.58 0.73
CA LEU A 17 2.73 10.17 1.03
C LEU A 17 1.25 9.79 0.97
N VAL A 18 0.37 10.60 1.56
CA VAL A 18 -1.08 10.37 1.51
C VAL A 18 -1.58 10.42 0.06
N LEU A 19 -1.12 11.38 -0.73
CA LEU A 19 -1.52 11.53 -2.13
C LEU A 19 -1.07 10.33 -2.98
N VAL A 20 0.20 9.92 -2.85
CA VAL A 20 0.75 8.76 -3.55
C VAL A 20 0.02 7.48 -3.14
N SER A 21 -0.19 7.25 -1.84
CA SER A 21 -0.91 6.09 -1.33
C SER A 21 -2.36 6.05 -1.83
N THR A 22 -3.05 7.20 -1.86
CA THR A 22 -4.43 7.28 -2.34
C THR A 22 -4.52 6.94 -3.83
N VAL A 23 -3.62 7.49 -4.65
CA VAL A 23 -3.57 7.18 -6.08
C VAL A 23 -3.25 5.72 -6.31
N LEU A 24 -2.29 5.16 -5.58
CA LEU A 24 -1.90 3.76 -5.68
C LEU A 24 -3.05 2.82 -5.28
N LEU A 25 -3.69 3.07 -4.14
CA LEU A 25 -4.85 2.30 -3.70
C LEU A 25 -6.04 2.42 -4.65
N THR A 26 -6.25 3.60 -5.24
CA THR A 26 -7.27 3.78 -6.28
C THR A 26 -6.95 2.89 -7.48
N ALA A 27 -5.69 2.87 -7.94
CA ALA A 27 -5.26 1.99 -9.01
C ALA A 27 -5.45 0.51 -8.63
N ASP A 28 -5.17 0.13 -7.39
CA ASP A 28 -5.37 -1.25 -6.91
C ASP A 28 -6.85 -1.68 -6.99
N PHE A 29 -7.77 -0.83 -6.55
CA PHE A 29 -9.20 -1.11 -6.64
C PHE A 29 -9.68 -1.21 -8.09
N VAL A 30 -9.18 -0.33 -8.97
CA VAL A 30 -9.49 -0.39 -10.42
C VAL A 30 -8.94 -1.68 -11.03
N GLY A 31 -7.75 -2.13 -10.65
CA GLY A 31 -7.17 -3.38 -11.11
C GLY A 31 -7.94 -4.60 -10.63
N LEU A 32 -8.36 -4.59 -9.36
CA LEU A 32 -9.24 -5.62 -8.82
C LEU A 32 -10.56 -5.69 -9.60
N LEU A 33 -11.18 -4.54 -9.88
CA LEU A 33 -12.38 -4.47 -10.71
C LEU A 33 -12.13 -5.05 -12.10
N SER A 34 -11.01 -4.72 -12.75
CA SER A 34 -10.63 -5.28 -14.06
C SER A 34 -10.49 -6.80 -14.03
N LEU A 35 -9.95 -7.38 -12.96
CA LEU A 35 -9.81 -8.82 -12.81
C LEU A 35 -11.18 -9.50 -12.59
N VAL A 36 -11.99 -8.96 -11.66
CA VAL A 36 -13.31 -9.52 -11.32
C VAL A 36 -14.28 -9.44 -12.51
N THR A 37 -14.19 -8.37 -13.30
CA THR A 37 -15.03 -8.19 -14.50
C THR A 37 -14.52 -8.95 -15.73
N GLY A 38 -13.37 -9.64 -15.63
CA GLY A 38 -12.77 -10.37 -16.75
C GLY A 38 -12.17 -9.49 -17.85
N ASN A 39 -12.01 -8.18 -17.59
CA ASN A 39 -11.49 -7.21 -18.55
C ASN A 39 -9.95 -7.11 -18.54
N ALA A 40 -9.28 -7.82 -17.61
CA ALA A 40 -7.83 -7.89 -17.55
C ALA A 40 -7.27 -8.78 -18.67
N VAL A 41 -6.94 -8.16 -19.81
CA VAL A 41 -6.42 -8.86 -21.00
C VAL A 41 -4.90 -8.87 -21.00
N ASN A 42 -4.29 -10.03 -21.30
CA ASN A 42 -2.83 -10.25 -21.43
C ASN A 42 -2.02 -10.03 -20.14
N VAL A 43 -2.60 -10.32 -18.97
CA VAL A 43 -1.92 -10.22 -17.66
C VAL A 43 -0.59 -11.01 -17.65
N GLY A 44 -0.57 -12.19 -18.26
CA GLY A 44 0.61 -13.06 -18.30
C GLY A 44 1.84 -12.43 -18.96
N ILE A 45 1.65 -11.49 -19.90
CA ILE A 45 2.76 -10.78 -20.56
C ILE A 45 3.38 -9.75 -19.62
N ARG A 46 2.58 -9.15 -18.74
CA ARG A 46 3.02 -8.12 -17.77
C ARG A 46 3.52 -8.72 -16.46
N PHE A 47 3.13 -9.96 -16.16
CA PHE A 47 3.49 -10.65 -14.93
C PHE A 47 4.99 -10.61 -14.58
N PRO A 48 5.94 -10.80 -15.54
CA PRO A 48 7.37 -10.69 -15.24
C PRO A 48 7.79 -9.33 -14.67
N VAL A 49 7.12 -8.24 -15.07
CA VAL A 49 7.39 -6.89 -14.55
C VAL A 49 6.96 -6.77 -13.09
N TYR A 50 5.80 -7.34 -12.72
CA TYR A 50 5.33 -7.35 -11.33
C TYR A 50 6.24 -8.18 -10.43
N VAL A 51 6.74 -9.32 -10.92
CA VAL A 51 7.74 -10.13 -10.22
C VAL A 51 9.06 -9.38 -10.05
N LEU A 52 9.47 -8.58 -11.04
CA LEU A 52 10.66 -7.73 -10.91
C LEU A 52 10.47 -6.67 -9.82
N VAL A 53 9.32 -6.00 -9.77
CA VAL A 53 8.98 -5.03 -8.71
C VAL A 53 9.02 -5.68 -7.33
N MET A 54 8.43 -6.87 -7.18
CA MET A 54 8.50 -7.68 -5.96
C MET A 54 9.95 -7.97 -5.54
N ALA A 55 10.78 -8.43 -6.49
CA ALA A 55 12.18 -8.76 -6.20
C ALA A 55 12.99 -7.53 -5.77
N VAL A 56 12.78 -6.38 -6.42
CA VAL A 56 13.42 -5.12 -6.02
C VAL A 56 12.98 -4.71 -4.62
N ALA A 57 11.68 -4.76 -4.32
CA ALA A 57 11.15 -4.44 -2.99
C ALA A 57 11.77 -5.35 -1.91
N PHE A 58 11.85 -6.66 -2.17
CA PHE A 58 12.49 -7.62 -1.28
C PHE A 58 13.94 -7.22 -0.96
N VAL A 59 14.76 -6.97 -1.99
CA VAL A 59 16.18 -6.61 -1.83
C VAL A 59 16.33 -5.30 -1.07
N VAL A 60 15.54 -4.28 -1.41
CA VAL A 60 15.55 -2.98 -0.72
C VAL A 60 15.19 -3.14 0.76
N THR A 61 14.20 -3.96 1.09
CA THR A 61 13.82 -4.20 2.50
C THR A 61 14.89 -4.96 3.27
N ILE A 62 15.51 -6.00 2.69
CA ILE A 62 16.63 -6.72 3.32
C ILE A 62 17.78 -5.75 3.61
N VAL A 63 18.24 -5.02 2.59
CA VAL A 63 19.38 -4.08 2.71
C VAL A 63 19.05 -2.93 3.66
N GLY A 64 17.81 -2.45 3.65
CA GLY A 64 17.34 -1.40 4.54
C GLY A 64 17.35 -1.82 6.00
N LEU A 65 16.73 -2.96 6.32
CA LEU A 65 16.64 -3.46 7.70
C LEU A 65 17.97 -3.97 8.24
N ALA A 66 18.84 -4.53 7.38
CA ALA A 66 20.18 -4.97 7.78
C ALA A 66 21.05 -3.82 8.31
N ARG A 67 20.79 -2.56 7.90
CA ARG A 67 21.50 -1.38 8.41
C ARG A 67 21.10 -0.98 9.83
N TYR A 68 19.99 -1.51 10.35
CA TYR A 68 19.45 -1.18 11.67
C TYR A 68 19.72 -2.28 12.72
N ASP A 69 20.65 -3.19 12.44
CA ASP A 69 21.05 -4.30 13.34
C ASP A 69 19.86 -5.16 13.81
N ALA A 70 18.85 -5.29 12.95
CA ALA A 70 17.66 -6.09 13.22
C ALA A 70 17.97 -7.59 13.15
N ASP A 71 17.31 -8.38 14.00
CA ASP A 71 17.45 -9.83 14.02
C ASP A 71 17.14 -10.46 12.64
N GLY A 72 17.97 -11.41 12.20
CA GLY A 72 17.90 -11.98 10.85
C GLY A 72 16.57 -12.63 10.52
N ARG A 73 15.87 -13.24 11.51
CA ARG A 73 14.51 -13.76 11.31
C ARG A 73 13.50 -12.66 11.08
N THR A 74 13.63 -11.54 11.78
CA THR A 74 12.77 -10.36 11.64
C THR A 74 13.00 -9.69 10.27
N VAL A 75 14.26 -9.59 9.85
CA VAL A 75 14.61 -9.04 8.52
C VAL A 75 13.99 -9.87 7.40
N LEU A 76 14.12 -11.20 7.47
CA LEU A 76 13.60 -12.09 6.44
C LEU A 76 12.07 -12.13 6.41
N SER A 77 11.41 -12.17 7.57
CA SER A 77 9.94 -12.17 7.63
C SER A 77 9.35 -10.85 7.14
N ALA A 78 9.93 -9.71 7.53
CA ALA A 78 9.51 -8.40 7.07
C ALA A 78 9.73 -8.23 5.56
N ALA A 79 10.91 -8.59 5.05
CA ALA A 79 11.18 -8.51 3.61
C ALA A 79 10.27 -9.40 2.78
N THR A 80 9.96 -10.62 3.26
CA THR A 80 9.01 -11.52 2.60
C THR A 80 7.61 -10.91 2.57
N GLY A 81 7.15 -10.36 3.69
CA GLY A 81 5.85 -9.66 3.76
C GLY A 81 5.78 -8.47 2.81
N VAL A 82 6.82 -7.63 2.77
CA VAL A 82 6.91 -6.49 1.85
C VAL A 82 6.96 -6.94 0.39
N ALA A 83 7.66 -8.02 0.08
CA ALA A 83 7.72 -8.55 -1.28
C ALA A 83 6.35 -9.01 -1.76
N ILE A 84 5.64 -9.82 -0.96
CA ILE A 84 4.29 -10.29 -1.30
C ILE A 84 3.35 -9.09 -1.49
N LEU A 85 3.41 -8.12 -0.58
CA LEU A 85 2.60 -6.90 -0.69
C LEU A 85 2.93 -6.13 -1.98
N ALA A 86 4.21 -5.96 -2.31
CA ALA A 86 4.65 -5.28 -3.51
C ALA A 86 4.21 -6.01 -4.80
N LEU A 87 4.16 -7.35 -4.78
CA LEU A 87 3.63 -8.13 -5.90
C LEU A 87 2.14 -7.87 -6.09
N VAL A 88 1.36 -7.97 -5.00
CA VAL A 88 -0.10 -7.80 -5.04
C VAL A 88 -0.47 -6.38 -5.46
N VAL A 89 0.10 -5.38 -4.79
CA VAL A 89 -0.12 -3.96 -5.10
C VAL A 89 0.40 -3.64 -6.51
N GLY A 90 1.60 -4.09 -6.86
CA GLY A 90 2.16 -3.84 -8.19
C GLY A 90 1.31 -4.42 -9.32
N MET A 91 0.78 -5.63 -9.12
CA MET A 91 -0.11 -6.28 -10.09
C MET A 91 -1.46 -5.57 -10.18
N LEU A 92 -2.11 -5.27 -9.05
CA LEU A 92 -3.40 -4.60 -9.04
C LEU A 92 -3.29 -3.18 -9.59
N ALA A 93 -2.36 -2.35 -9.11
CA ALA A 93 -2.12 -1.03 -9.66
C ALA A 93 -1.78 -1.06 -11.15
N GLY A 94 -0.94 -2.00 -11.58
CA GLY A 94 -0.57 -2.16 -12.99
C GLY A 94 -1.77 -2.47 -13.89
N GLU A 95 -2.59 -3.46 -13.51
CA GLU A 95 -3.81 -3.79 -14.26
C GLU A 95 -4.85 -2.66 -14.18
N GLY A 96 -4.93 -1.94 -13.05
CA GLY A 96 -5.82 -0.81 -12.88
C GLY A 96 -5.48 0.36 -13.80
N ILE A 97 -4.19 0.70 -13.93
CA ILE A 97 -3.70 1.72 -14.85
C ILE A 97 -3.99 1.33 -16.30
N VAL A 98 -3.72 0.08 -16.68
CA VAL A 98 -4.00 -0.42 -18.04
C VAL A 98 -5.51 -0.37 -18.33
N TYR A 99 -6.34 -0.78 -17.39
CA TYR A 99 -7.79 -0.75 -17.54
C TYR A 99 -8.33 0.68 -17.66
N ALA A 100 -7.88 1.59 -16.79
CA ALA A 100 -8.25 3.01 -16.86
C ALA A 100 -7.84 3.66 -18.18
N TYR A 101 -6.68 3.30 -18.73
CA TYR A 101 -6.22 3.78 -20.03
C TYR A 101 -7.07 3.24 -21.20
N ARG A 102 -7.51 1.99 -21.13
CA ARG A 102 -8.29 1.34 -22.20
C ARG A 102 -9.79 1.66 -22.16
N ALA A 103 -10.33 1.88 -20.97
CA ALA A 103 -11.75 2.12 -20.73
C ALA A 103 -11.95 3.30 -19.77
N PRO A 104 -11.52 4.52 -20.16
CA PRO A 104 -11.56 5.69 -19.27
C PRO A 104 -12.99 6.02 -18.83
N GLU A 105 -13.97 5.84 -19.72
CA GLU A 105 -15.37 6.17 -19.46
C GLU A 105 -16.00 5.27 -18.40
N ALA A 106 -15.57 4.00 -18.32
CA ALA A 106 -16.07 3.06 -17.31
C ALA A 106 -15.57 3.40 -15.90
N VAL A 107 -14.38 3.99 -15.79
CA VAL A 107 -13.79 4.41 -14.50
C VAL A 107 -14.34 5.78 -14.06
N LEU A 108 -14.45 6.72 -15.01
CA LEU A 108 -14.81 8.11 -14.73
C LEU A 108 -16.30 8.32 -14.42
N ASN A 109 -17.21 7.50 -14.96
CA ASN A 109 -18.64 7.79 -14.92
C ASN A 109 -19.36 7.50 -13.59
N SER A 110 -18.76 6.86 -12.57
CA SER A 110 -19.35 6.79 -11.20
C SER A 110 -18.44 6.21 -10.12
N ILE A 111 -17.55 5.27 -10.44
CA ILE A 111 -16.84 4.47 -9.42
C ILE A 111 -15.58 5.17 -8.88
N LEU A 112 -14.99 6.10 -9.64
CA LEU A 112 -13.74 6.76 -9.24
C LEU A 112 -13.82 7.41 -7.85
N PHE A 113 -14.90 8.14 -7.54
CA PHE A 113 -15.04 8.80 -6.23
C PHE A 113 -15.16 7.80 -5.08
N TYR A 114 -15.78 6.65 -5.31
CA TYR A 114 -15.83 5.57 -4.32
C TYR A 114 -14.45 4.94 -4.08
N PHE A 115 -13.64 4.76 -5.13
CA PHE A 115 -12.27 4.25 -4.98
C PHE A 115 -11.33 5.25 -4.33
N ILE A 116 -11.47 6.54 -4.63
CA ILE A 116 -10.74 7.60 -3.91
C ILE A 116 -11.11 7.59 -2.43
N ALA A 117 -12.41 7.53 -2.10
CA ALA A 117 -12.88 7.46 -0.72
C ALA A 117 -12.36 6.19 -0.01
N ALA A 118 -12.44 5.04 -0.67
CA ALA A 118 -11.91 3.78 -0.14
C ALA A 118 -10.39 3.83 0.06
N GLY A 119 -9.63 4.43 -0.86
CA GLY A 119 -8.19 4.63 -0.74
C GLY A 119 -7.82 5.55 0.42
N LEU A 120 -8.56 6.64 0.63
CA LEU A 120 -8.38 7.54 1.79
C LEU A 120 -8.65 6.81 3.11
N ILE A 121 -9.76 6.07 3.19
CA ILE A 121 -10.12 5.29 4.38
C ILE A 121 -9.05 4.22 4.67
N ALA A 122 -8.64 3.46 3.65
CA ALA A 122 -7.61 2.43 3.78
C ALA A 122 -6.26 3.01 4.20
N THR A 123 -5.90 4.20 3.71
CA THR A 123 -4.68 4.92 4.14
C THR A 123 -4.77 5.32 5.61
N GLY A 124 -5.90 5.91 6.03
CA GLY A 124 -6.13 6.30 7.41
C GLY A 124 -6.11 5.11 8.37
N LEU A 125 -6.76 4.00 7.98
CA LEU A 125 -6.76 2.75 8.74
C LEU A 125 -5.36 2.15 8.84
N SER A 126 -4.62 2.10 7.74
CA SER A 126 -3.25 1.56 7.74
C SER A 126 -2.32 2.37 8.64
N PHE A 127 -2.40 3.71 8.57
CA PHE A 127 -1.68 4.59 9.49
C PHE A 127 -2.07 4.31 10.94
N TRP A 128 -3.37 4.18 11.20
CA TRP A 128 -3.86 3.93 12.54
C TRP A 128 -3.39 2.57 13.09
N THR A 129 -3.53 1.49 12.31
CA THR A 129 -3.11 0.14 12.72
C THR A 129 -1.62 0.08 13.04
N VAL A 130 -0.75 0.68 12.21
CA VAL A 130 0.70 0.63 12.48
C VAL A 130 1.08 1.36 13.77
N ASN A 131 0.44 2.50 14.06
CA ASN A 131 0.84 3.34 15.18
C ASN A 131 0.11 3.02 16.50
N TYR A 132 -1.15 2.58 16.43
CA TYR A 132 -2.04 2.49 17.59
C TYR A 132 -2.62 1.09 17.87
N TRP A 133 -2.34 0.09 17.03
CA TRP A 133 -2.85 -1.28 17.25
C TRP A 133 -2.49 -1.86 18.63
N ARG A 134 -1.32 -1.49 19.17
CA ARG A 134 -0.86 -2.00 20.47
C ARG A 134 -1.73 -1.53 21.63
N ASP A 135 -2.35 -0.36 21.52
CA ASP A 135 -3.22 0.19 22.56
C ASP A 135 -4.50 -0.64 22.70
N PHE A 136 -5.05 -1.13 21.58
CA PHE A 136 -6.17 -2.06 21.58
C PHE A 136 -5.83 -3.43 22.16
N THR A 137 -4.68 -4.00 21.78
CA THR A 137 -4.28 -5.30 22.32
C THR A 137 -3.97 -5.25 23.82
N ARG A 138 -3.48 -4.12 24.33
CA ARG A 138 -3.20 -3.93 25.76
C ARG A 138 -4.47 -3.71 26.58
N ALA A 139 -5.43 -2.96 26.05
CA ALA A 139 -6.73 -2.78 26.68
C ALA A 139 -7.51 -4.10 26.76
N ALA A 140 -7.49 -4.91 25.69
CA ALA A 140 -8.13 -6.23 25.68
C ALA A 140 -7.55 -7.18 26.74
N THR A 141 -6.22 -7.21 26.90
CA THR A 141 -5.58 -8.05 27.94
C THR A 141 -5.80 -7.55 29.37
N ALA A 142 -6.08 -6.25 29.56
CA ALA A 142 -6.38 -5.71 30.88
C ALA A 142 -7.81 -6.07 31.33
N ASP A 143 -8.76 -6.08 30.39
CA ASP A 143 -10.16 -6.47 30.64
C ASP A 143 -10.29 -7.96 31.01
N GLU A 144 -9.49 -8.86 30.41
CA GLU A 144 -9.44 -10.29 30.78
C GLU A 144 -8.78 -10.56 32.14
N ALA A 145 -8.00 -9.62 32.70
CA ALA A 145 -7.32 -9.80 33.98
C ALA A 145 -8.18 -9.35 35.19
N ASP A 146 -9.24 -8.58 34.94
CA ASP A 146 -10.18 -8.05 35.94
C ASP A 146 -11.49 -8.87 36.03
N VAL A 147 -11.59 -10.02 35.34
CA VAL A 147 -12.70 -10.99 35.38
C VAL A 147 -12.27 -12.30 36.02
#